data_AF-A0A2Z6RVC3-F1
#
_entry.id   AF-A0A2Z6RVC3-F1
#
_cell.length_a   1.000
_cell.length_b   1.000
_cell.length_c   1.000
_cell.angle_alpha   90.00
_cell.angle_beta   90.00
_cell.angle_gamma   90.00
#
_symmetry.space_group_name_H-M   'P 1'
#
loop_
_entity.id
_entity.type
_entity.pdbx_description
1 polymer ?
#
loop_
_entity_poly.entity_id
_entity_poly.type
_entity_poly.pdbx_seq_one_letter_code
_entity_poly.pdbx_strand_id
1 'polypeptide(L)'
;MVWPFEGGISLEECNTSEIFKILDAAGELSLQELVAYLQSFLIENKANWMEENFNFVYQTSFENNSFLELQKYCTDLISKEPAKIFKSPNYFSILENLLISLIQNDYLQMSEVQVWEQVIKWGLARNPELPSDFTNYSKNDSKL
;
A
#
# COMPACT_ATOMS: atom_id res chain seq x y z
N MET A 1 14.19 -28.14 3.03
CA MET A 1 14.34 -29.50 2.49
C MET A 1 13.65 -29.50 1.14
N VAL A 2 14.38 -29.64 0.04
CA VAL A 2 13.83 -29.58 -1.33
C VAL A 2 13.97 -30.96 -1.94
N TRP A 3 12.87 -31.54 -2.42
CA TRP A 3 12.88 -32.80 -3.15
C TRP A 3 12.81 -32.51 -4.67
N PRO A 4 13.55 -33.22 -5.54
CA PRO A 4 13.92 -32.69 -6.85
C PRO A 4 13.04 -33.12 -8.04
N PHE A 5 11.83 -33.66 -7.85
CA PHE A 5 11.06 -34.20 -9.00
C PHE A 5 9.55 -33.92 -9.03
N GLU A 6 9.04 -32.98 -8.24
CA GLU A 6 7.75 -32.36 -8.52
C GLU A 6 8.02 -30.98 -9.09
N GLY A 7 7.30 -30.60 -10.15
CA GLY A 7 7.40 -29.30 -10.81
C GLY A 7 6.89 -28.15 -9.94
N GLY A 8 7.40 -28.04 -8.72
CA GLY A 8 7.15 -26.97 -7.78
C GLY A 8 7.80 -25.70 -8.30
N ILE A 9 6.98 -24.67 -8.45
CA ILE A 9 7.46 -23.32 -8.74
C ILE A 9 8.15 -22.81 -7.47
N SER A 10 9.42 -22.45 -7.56
CA SER A 10 10.12 -21.77 -6.46
C SER A 10 9.55 -20.35 -6.32
N LEU A 11 8.74 -20.11 -5.29
CA LEU A 11 8.18 -18.79 -5.03
C LEU A 11 9.25 -17.74 -4.72
N GLU A 12 10.45 -18.15 -4.33
CA GLU A 12 11.58 -17.25 -4.12
C GLU A 12 12.04 -16.61 -5.45
N GLU A 13 12.00 -17.37 -6.53
CA GLU A 13 12.41 -16.97 -7.89
C GLU A 13 11.27 -16.26 -8.65
N CYS A 14 10.03 -16.41 -8.21
CA CYS A 14 8.88 -15.71 -8.78
C CYS A 14 8.89 -14.21 -8.48
N ASN A 15 8.44 -13.43 -9.47
CA ASN A 15 8.14 -12.03 -9.26
C ASN A 15 6.96 -11.90 -8.28
N THR A 16 7.05 -11.01 -7.29
CA THR A 16 5.99 -10.80 -6.30
C THR A 16 4.63 -10.53 -6.95
N SER A 17 4.60 -9.79 -8.06
CA SER A 17 3.35 -9.55 -8.81
C SER A 17 2.74 -10.82 -9.41
N GLU A 18 3.55 -11.83 -9.78
CA GLU A 18 3.07 -13.14 -10.22
C GLU A 18 2.51 -13.94 -9.05
N ILE A 19 3.13 -13.84 -7.87
CA ILE A 19 2.62 -14.47 -6.65
C ILE A 19 1.23 -13.94 -6.29
N PHE A 20 0.99 -12.63 -6.44
CA PHE A 20 -0.35 -12.05 -6.28
C PHE A 20 -1.36 -12.61 -7.30
N LYS A 21 -0.98 -12.81 -8.56
CA LYS A 21 -1.87 -13.45 -9.55
C LYS A 21 -2.21 -14.89 -9.18
N ILE A 22 -1.25 -15.64 -8.63
CA ILE A 22 -1.48 -17.00 -8.14
C ILE A 22 -2.40 -16.97 -6.91
N LEU A 23 -2.19 -16.01 -6.01
CA LEU A 23 -3.04 -15.80 -4.83
C LEU A 23 -4.49 -15.48 -5.24
N ASP A 24 -4.68 -14.60 -6.22
CA ASP A 24 -6.00 -14.27 -6.78
C ASP A 24 -6.69 -15.52 -7.33
N ALA A 25 -6.00 -16.27 -8.20
CA ALA A 25 -6.54 -17.51 -8.75
C ALA A 25 -6.84 -18.56 -7.67
N ALA A 26 -5.98 -18.68 -6.65
CA ALA A 26 -6.22 -19.58 -5.51
C ALA A 26 -7.45 -19.15 -4.70
N GLY A 27 -7.66 -17.84 -4.53
CA GLY A 27 -8.84 -17.27 -3.88
C GLY A 27 -10.12 -17.57 -4.66
N GLU A 28 -10.13 -17.36 -5.98
CA GLU A 28 -11.26 -17.68 -6.86
C GLU A 28 -11.62 -19.16 -6.85
N LEU A 29 -10.62 -20.03 -6.83
CA LEU A 29 -10.78 -21.49 -6.77
C LEU A 29 -11.04 -22.01 -5.35
N SER A 30 -11.12 -21.13 -4.34
CA SER A 30 -11.34 -21.48 -2.93
C SER A 30 -10.31 -22.45 -2.36
N LEU A 31 -9.05 -22.38 -2.82
CA LEU A 31 -7.93 -23.21 -2.35
C LEU A 31 -7.33 -22.62 -1.06
N GLN A 32 -8.09 -22.72 0.04
CA GLN A 32 -7.80 -21.99 1.28
C GLN A 32 -6.41 -22.27 1.88
N GLU A 33 -5.91 -23.51 1.80
CA GLU A 33 -4.56 -23.84 2.27
C GLU A 33 -3.46 -23.13 1.46
N LEU A 34 -3.64 -23.04 0.14
CA LEU A 34 -2.72 -22.31 -0.74
C LEU A 34 -2.81 -20.80 -0.50
N VAL A 35 -4.02 -20.27 -0.30
CA VAL A 35 -4.25 -18.86 0.04
C VAL A 35 -3.53 -18.49 1.33
N ALA A 36 -3.68 -19.28 2.40
CA ALA A 36 -2.98 -19.05 3.67
C ALA A 36 -1.46 -19.12 3.51
N TYR A 37 -0.96 -20.12 2.77
CA TYR A 37 0.47 -20.27 2.51
C TYR A 37 1.05 -19.06 1.75
N LEU A 38 0.40 -18.61 0.69
CA LEU A 38 0.87 -17.51 -0.14
C LEU A 38 0.86 -16.17 0.61
N GLN A 39 -0.18 -15.89 1.40
CA GLN A 39 -0.24 -14.69 2.22
C GLN A 39 0.88 -14.67 3.26
N SER A 40 1.07 -15.79 3.98
CA SER A 40 2.17 -15.95 4.94
C SER A 40 3.53 -15.75 4.28
N PHE A 41 3.75 -16.37 3.11
CA PHE A 41 4.97 -16.22 2.33
C PHE A 41 5.25 -14.77 1.92
N LEU A 42 4.23 -14.06 1.42
CA LEU A 42 4.33 -12.65 1.03
C LEU A 42 4.72 -11.76 2.22
N ILE A 43 4.07 -11.95 3.38
CA ILE A 43 4.33 -11.18 4.60
C ILE A 43 5.74 -11.44 5.13
N GLU A 44 6.20 -12.69 5.15
CA GLU A 44 7.51 -13.05 5.70
C GLU A 44 8.67 -12.67 4.77
N ASN A 45 8.50 -12.81 3.46
CA ASN A 45 9.62 -12.75 2.51
C ASN A 45 9.57 -11.54 1.57
N LYS A 46 8.41 -10.91 1.38
CA LYS A 46 8.21 -9.83 0.40
C LYS A 46 7.68 -8.53 1.06
N ALA A 47 7.77 -8.39 2.38
CA ALA A 47 7.32 -7.21 3.13
C ALA A 47 7.81 -5.88 2.54
N ASN A 48 9.11 -5.74 2.27
CA ASN A 48 9.65 -4.49 1.69
C ASN A 48 8.98 -4.12 0.37
N TRP A 49 8.79 -5.11 -0.51
CA TRP A 49 8.08 -4.90 -1.78
C TRP A 49 6.63 -4.48 -1.55
N MET A 50 5.96 -5.09 -0.57
CA MET A 50 4.58 -4.74 -0.20
C MET A 50 4.47 -3.33 0.37
N GLU A 51 5.43 -2.88 1.19
CA GLU A 51 5.47 -1.50 1.71
C GLU A 51 5.69 -0.48 0.57
N GLU A 52 6.57 -0.78 -0.38
CA GLU A 52 6.79 0.06 -1.57
C GLU A 52 5.58 0.12 -2.52
N ASN A 53 4.80 -0.98 -2.57
CA ASN A 53 3.62 -1.13 -3.43
C ASN A 53 2.32 -1.15 -2.61
N PHE A 54 2.29 -0.42 -1.50
CA PHE A 54 1.23 -0.53 -0.50
C PHE A 54 -0.18 -0.35 -1.06
N ASN A 55 -0.39 0.61 -1.97
CA ASN A 55 -1.71 0.83 -2.56
C ASN A 55 -2.22 -0.40 -3.33
N PHE A 56 -1.34 -1.06 -4.09
CA PHE A 56 -1.69 -2.29 -4.82
C PHE A 56 -2.07 -3.40 -3.84
N VAL A 57 -1.23 -3.64 -2.82
CA VAL A 57 -1.48 -4.68 -1.81
C VAL A 57 -2.78 -4.40 -1.04
N TYR A 58 -3.00 -3.15 -0.64
CA TYR A 58 -4.22 -2.73 0.04
C TYR A 58 -5.45 -3.03 -0.81
N GLN A 59 -5.49 -2.57 -2.06
CA GLN A 59 -6.61 -2.83 -2.98
C GLN A 59 -6.88 -4.32 -3.14
N THR A 60 -5.86 -5.11 -3.52
CA THR A 60 -6.00 -6.56 -3.72
C THR A 60 -6.47 -7.26 -2.46
N SER A 61 -5.96 -6.89 -1.28
CA SER A 61 -6.35 -7.52 -0.01
C SER A 61 -7.82 -7.29 0.36
N PHE A 62 -8.36 -6.10 0.08
CA PHE A 62 -9.74 -5.73 0.45
C PHE A 62 -10.76 -6.03 -0.66
N GLU A 63 -10.31 -6.29 -1.90
CA GLU A 63 -11.18 -6.79 -2.98
C GLU A 63 -11.62 -8.24 -2.77
N ASN A 64 -10.78 -9.07 -2.13
CA ASN A 64 -11.09 -10.46 -1.83
C ASN A 64 -11.17 -10.72 -0.31
N ASN A 65 -12.37 -11.09 0.16
CA ASN A 65 -12.62 -11.37 1.58
C ASN A 65 -11.85 -12.58 2.14
N SER A 66 -11.20 -13.39 1.29
CA SER A 66 -10.39 -14.54 1.71
C SER A 66 -8.98 -14.12 2.17
N PHE A 67 -8.53 -12.90 1.86
CA PHE A 67 -7.17 -12.45 2.12
C PHE A 67 -7.00 -11.80 3.50
N LEU A 68 -7.49 -12.47 4.54
CA LEU A 68 -7.56 -11.93 5.90
C LEU A 68 -6.20 -11.57 6.51
N GLU A 69 -5.14 -12.30 6.16
CA GLU A 69 -3.79 -12.08 6.70
C GLU A 69 -3.17 -10.83 6.06
N LEU A 70 -3.36 -10.62 4.75
CA LEU A 70 -2.96 -9.39 4.08
C LEU A 70 -3.79 -8.19 4.54
N GLN A 71 -5.10 -8.34 4.71
CA GLN A 71 -5.94 -7.26 5.27
C GLN A 71 -5.46 -6.86 6.66
N LYS A 72 -5.13 -7.84 7.51
CA LYS A 72 -4.55 -7.58 8.84
C LYS A 72 -3.20 -6.88 8.73
N TYR A 73 -2.31 -7.35 7.86
CA TYR A 73 -1.02 -6.71 7.61
C TYR A 73 -1.18 -5.24 7.19
N CYS A 74 -2.07 -4.96 6.23
CA CYS A 74 -2.38 -3.60 5.78
C CYS A 74 -2.95 -2.73 6.90
N THR A 75 -3.89 -3.26 7.68
CA THR A 75 -4.51 -2.55 8.81
C THR A 75 -3.48 -2.26 9.90
N ASP A 76 -2.59 -3.21 10.18
CA ASP A 76 -1.50 -3.05 11.14
C ASP A 76 -0.50 -1.99 10.66
N LEU A 77 -0.14 -1.96 9.38
CA LEU A 77 0.78 -0.95 8.83
C LEU A 77 0.15 0.46 8.89
N ILE A 78 -1.12 0.59 8.49
CA ILE A 78 -1.86 1.85 8.57
C ILE A 78 -1.92 2.31 10.02
N SER A 79 -2.27 1.43 10.96
CA SER A 79 -2.49 1.80 12.36
C SER A 79 -1.19 2.09 13.11
N LYS A 80 -0.14 1.29 12.94
CA LYS A 80 1.07 1.32 13.78
C LYS A 80 2.24 2.06 13.16
N GLU A 81 2.35 2.05 11.83
CA GLU A 81 3.50 2.62 11.11
C GLU A 81 3.09 3.44 9.88
N PRO A 82 2.11 4.37 9.98
CA PRO A 82 1.59 5.11 8.82
C PRO A 82 2.69 5.91 8.08
N ALA A 83 3.74 6.32 8.80
CA ALA A 83 4.89 7.03 8.23
C ALA A 83 5.65 6.21 7.17
N LYS A 84 5.61 4.86 7.19
CA LYS A 84 6.21 4.02 6.13
C LYS A 84 5.47 4.20 4.81
N ILE A 85 4.14 4.30 4.86
CA ILE A 85 3.29 4.46 3.68
C ILE A 85 3.52 5.83 3.02
N PHE A 86 3.64 6.89 3.81
CA PHE A 86 3.99 8.23 3.32
C PHE A 86 5.36 8.31 2.64
N LYS A 87 6.31 7.45 3.04
CA LYS A 87 7.66 7.40 2.46
C LYS A 87 7.74 6.50 1.23
N SER A 88 6.68 5.76 0.91
CA SER A 88 6.67 4.86 -0.24
C SER A 88 6.72 5.67 -1.55
N PRO A 89 7.43 5.16 -2.58
CA PRO A 89 7.51 5.84 -3.88
C PRO A 89 6.13 5.95 -4.56
N ASN A 90 5.22 5.03 -4.25
CA ASN A 90 3.88 4.97 -4.82
C ASN A 90 2.82 5.70 -3.98
N TYR A 91 3.21 6.47 -2.96
CA TYR A 91 2.30 7.19 -2.08
C TYR A 91 1.30 8.07 -2.86
N PHE A 92 1.73 8.77 -3.89
CA PHE A 92 0.84 9.68 -4.65
C PHE A 92 -0.27 8.97 -5.44
N SER A 93 -0.22 7.64 -5.54
CA SER A 93 -1.23 6.81 -6.19
C SER A 93 -2.29 6.27 -5.23
N ILE A 94 -2.19 6.54 -3.92
CA ILE A 94 -3.13 6.01 -2.93
C ILE A 94 -4.54 6.58 -3.12
N LEU A 95 -5.55 5.78 -2.76
CA LEU A 95 -6.95 6.20 -2.74
C LEU A 95 -7.22 7.29 -1.68
N GLU A 96 -8.23 8.13 -1.93
CA GLU A 96 -8.61 9.24 -1.05
C GLU A 96 -9.02 8.76 0.36
N ASN A 97 -9.82 7.68 0.44
CA ASN A 97 -10.23 7.11 1.73
C ASN A 97 -9.01 6.63 2.55
N LEU A 98 -8.03 6.01 1.90
CA LEU A 98 -6.79 5.57 2.53
C LEU A 98 -5.96 6.78 3.00
N LEU A 99 -5.86 7.84 2.17
CA LEU A 99 -5.20 9.09 2.57
C LEU A 99 -5.84 9.68 3.84
N ILE A 100 -7.17 9.75 3.89
CA ILE A 100 -7.90 10.25 5.07
C ILE A 100 -7.57 9.40 6.30
N SER A 101 -7.60 8.07 6.19
CA SER A 101 -7.25 7.17 7.30
C SER A 101 -5.80 7.36 7.77
N LEU A 102 -4.87 7.62 6.87
CA LEU A 102 -3.46 7.86 7.22
C LEU A 102 -3.27 9.18 7.98
N ILE A 103 -3.93 10.25 7.53
CA ILE A 103 -3.82 11.58 8.14
C ILE A 103 -4.45 11.63 9.53
N GLN A 104 -5.56 10.91 9.73
CA GLN A 104 -6.27 10.84 11.01
C GLN A 104 -5.57 9.95 12.05
N ASN A 105 -4.46 9.31 11.69
CA ASN A 105 -3.79 8.37 12.56
C ASN A 105 -2.89 9.09 13.59
N ASP A 106 -3.17 8.88 14.89
CA ASP A 106 -2.40 9.46 16.01
C ASP A 106 -0.92 9.02 16.08
N TYR A 107 -0.57 7.89 15.45
CA TYR A 107 0.80 7.39 15.30
C TYR A 107 1.52 7.97 14.08
N LEU A 108 0.87 8.84 13.30
CA LEU A 108 1.54 9.61 12.24
C LEU A 108 2.48 10.63 12.88
N GLN A 109 3.72 10.22 13.14
CA GLN A 109 4.80 11.03 13.73
C GLN A 109 5.32 12.09 12.73
N MET A 110 4.44 12.97 12.25
CA MET A 110 4.72 14.08 11.33
C MET A 110 4.06 15.36 11.84
N SER A 111 4.69 16.52 11.59
CA SER A 111 4.06 17.80 11.94
C SER A 111 2.89 18.11 11.01
N GLU A 112 1.92 18.89 11.49
CA GLU A 112 0.76 19.29 10.69
C GLU A 112 1.17 19.95 9.35
N VAL A 113 2.22 20.79 9.38
CA VAL A 113 2.78 21.42 8.17
C VAL A 113 3.29 20.38 7.17
N GLN A 114 3.98 19.34 7.65
CA GLN A 114 4.45 18.26 6.78
C GLN A 114 3.30 17.44 6.20
N VAL A 115 2.26 17.19 6.99
CA VAL A 115 1.06 16.49 6.54
C VAL A 115 0.39 17.28 5.40
N TRP A 116 0.13 18.58 5.60
CA TRP A 116 -0.46 19.42 4.57
C TRP A 116 0.38 19.49 3.29
N GLU A 117 1.71 19.55 3.42
CA GLU A 117 2.61 19.53 2.26
C GLU A 117 2.44 18.23 1.44
N GLN A 118 2.32 17.07 2.11
CA GLN A 118 2.08 15.80 1.43
C GLN A 118 0.70 15.73 0.78
N VAL A 119 -0.34 16.25 1.44
CA VAL A 119 -1.70 16.31 0.88
C VAL A 119 -1.76 17.16 -0.39
N ILE A 120 -1.08 18.31 -0.40
CA ILE A 120 -1.00 19.17 -1.59
C ILE A 120 -0.26 18.45 -2.72
N LYS A 121 0.88 17.81 -2.43
CA LYS A 121 1.63 17.03 -3.43
C LYS A 121 0.80 15.88 -4.00
N TRP A 122 0.06 15.17 -3.16
CA TRP A 122 -0.89 14.13 -3.59
C TRP A 122 -1.99 14.70 -4.49
N GLY A 123 -2.59 15.83 -4.09
CA GLY A 123 -3.64 16.50 -4.88
C GLY A 123 -3.16 16.93 -6.26
N LEU A 124 -1.93 17.45 -6.37
CA LEU A 124 -1.28 17.81 -7.63
C LEU A 124 -1.00 16.58 -8.52
N ALA A 125 -0.47 15.51 -7.93
CA ALA A 125 -0.17 14.29 -8.67
C ALA A 125 -1.43 13.65 -9.29
N ARG A 126 -2.58 13.79 -8.59
CA ARG A 126 -3.89 13.32 -9.04
C ARG A 126 -4.55 14.23 -10.08
N ASN A 127 -4.17 15.50 -10.14
CA ASN A 127 -4.77 16.51 -11.00
C ASN A 127 -3.68 17.28 -11.76
N PRO A 128 -3.06 16.66 -12.80
CA PRO A 128 -1.92 17.24 -13.51
C PRO A 128 -2.26 18.53 -14.28
N GLU A 129 -3.54 18.84 -14.48
CA GLU A 129 -4.01 20.09 -15.08
C GLU A 129 -3.92 21.28 -14.13
N LEU A 130 -3.72 21.05 -12.82
CA LEU A 130 -3.54 22.13 -11.85
C LEU A 130 -2.15 22.75 -12.01
N PRO A 131 -2.04 24.09 -11.86
CA PRO A 131 -0.73 24.75 -11.84
C PRO A 131 0.14 24.19 -10.71
N SER A 132 1.37 23.80 -11.03
CA SER A 132 2.34 23.30 -10.04
C SER A 132 2.86 24.38 -9.08
N ASP A 133 2.67 25.66 -9.43
CA ASP A 133 3.14 26.81 -8.63
C ASP A 133 2.03 27.40 -7.76
N PHE A 134 1.94 26.92 -6.51
CA PHE A 134 1.11 27.54 -5.46
C PHE A 134 1.83 28.67 -4.70
N THR A 135 3.06 29.01 -5.08
CA THR A 135 3.89 30.06 -4.43
C THR A 135 3.27 31.46 -4.47
N ASN A 136 2.23 31.68 -5.27
CA ASN A 136 1.50 32.95 -5.37
C ASN A 136 0.26 33.09 -4.47
N TYR A 137 -0.18 32.04 -3.76
CA TYR A 137 -1.36 32.15 -2.90
C TYR A 137 -1.09 32.83 -1.54
N SER A 138 0.17 33.03 -1.15
CA SER A 138 0.53 33.61 0.15
C SER A 138 0.54 35.14 0.21
N LYS A 139 0.19 35.85 -0.87
CA LYS A 139 0.38 37.32 -0.95
C LYS A 139 -0.84 38.19 -0.71
N ASN A 140 -2.06 37.65 -0.59
CA ASN A 140 -3.27 38.49 -0.54
C ASN A 140 -4.08 38.50 0.78
N ASP A 141 -3.70 37.76 1.81
CA ASP A 141 -4.46 37.75 3.07
C ASP A 141 -3.79 38.56 4.19
N SER A 142 -3.35 39.79 3.86
CA SER A 142 -2.90 40.78 4.85
C SER A 142 -3.56 42.15 4.66
N LYS A 143 -4.89 42.15 4.53
CA LYS A 143 -5.72 43.35 4.76
C LYS A 143 -7.01 42.99 5.49
N LEU A 144 -6.92 42.94 6.82
CA LEU A 144 -8.01 43.30 7.74
C LEU A 144 -7.39 44.11 8.89
#